data_AF-A0A3B8M180-F1
#
_entry.id   AF-A0A3B8M180-F1
#
_cell.length_a   1.000
_cell.length_b   1.000
_cell.length_c   1.000
_cell.angle_alpha   90.00
_cell.angle_beta   90.00
_cell.angle_gamma   90.00
#
_symmetry.space_group_name_H-M   'P 1'
#
loop_
_entity.id
_entity.type
_entity.pdbx_description
1 polymer ?
#
loop_
_entity_poly.entity_id
_entity_poly.type
_entity_poly.pdbx_seq_one_letter_code
_entity_poly.pdbx_strand_id
1 'polypeptide(L)'
;CLGSWVNYGLGTQNENLPGFVVMLDPRGGPISGAKNWSAGYMPASFQATIMRSQGNAILNLKRPGDLSDSMQRRLLDTLRAYNNDHQLRRVDNSDLAARIASYELAYKMQSSAPEATDLAQETKETQEAYGLDRKESSYFGRQCLLARRLVERGVRFIQVYSGGNHNDANWDAHGDLKRNHDMHALETDKPIAGLIKDLKQRGLFEKTLIVWGGEFGRQPTAEYAKGTGRDHNS
;
A
#
# COMPACT_ATOMS: atom_id res chain seq x y z
N CYS A 1 -9.66 -9.72 2.22
CA CYS A 1 -8.78 -9.47 3.38
C CYS A 1 -7.56 -10.41 3.43
N LEU A 2 -6.89 -10.70 2.30
CA LEU A 2 -5.75 -11.64 2.30
C LEU A 2 -4.56 -11.09 3.09
N GLY A 3 -4.19 -9.83 2.89
CA GLY A 3 -3.04 -9.23 3.59
C GLY A 3 -3.16 -9.25 5.10
N SER A 4 -4.35 -8.96 5.64
CA SER A 4 -4.65 -9.03 7.07
C SER A 4 -4.46 -10.45 7.62
N TRP A 5 -4.91 -11.48 6.89
CA TRP A 5 -4.76 -12.89 7.28
C TRP A 5 -3.30 -13.35 7.23
N VAL A 6 -2.55 -12.95 6.19
CA VAL A 6 -1.13 -13.28 6.06
C VAL A 6 -0.33 -12.61 7.18
N ASN A 7 -0.62 -11.34 7.49
CA ASN A 7 0.02 -10.62 8.57
C ASN A 7 -0.32 -11.21 9.95
N TYR A 8 -1.55 -11.66 10.17
CA TYR A 8 -1.96 -12.35 11.38
C TYR A 8 -1.28 -13.72 11.52
N GLY A 9 -1.39 -14.57 10.49
CA GLY A 9 -0.95 -15.96 10.56
C GLY A 9 0.56 -16.14 10.54
N LEU A 10 1.29 -15.27 9.82
CA LEU A 10 2.75 -15.37 9.70
C LEU A 10 3.50 -14.32 10.53
N GLY A 11 2.80 -13.33 11.09
CA GLY A 11 3.39 -12.19 11.80
C GLY A 11 4.20 -11.25 10.90
N THR A 12 4.74 -10.20 11.50
CA THR A 12 5.69 -9.29 10.85
C THR A 12 7.13 -9.65 11.25
N GLN A 13 8.08 -9.53 10.32
CA GLN A 13 9.52 -9.64 10.62
C GLN A 13 10.15 -8.28 10.95
N ASN A 14 9.36 -7.21 10.88
CA ASN A 14 9.78 -5.87 11.22
C ASN A 14 8.86 -5.28 12.29
N GLU A 15 9.45 -4.56 13.24
CA GLU A 15 8.73 -3.94 14.36
C GLU A 15 8.49 -2.44 14.19
N ASN A 16 9.03 -1.84 13.13
CA ASN A 16 9.11 -0.39 12.95
C ASN A 16 8.22 0.13 11.80
N LEU A 17 7.66 -0.75 10.99
CA LEU A 17 6.73 -0.45 9.89
C LEU A 17 5.48 -1.33 9.97
N PRO A 18 4.35 -0.93 9.37
CA PRO A 18 3.16 -1.76 9.31
C PRO A 18 3.43 -3.09 8.61
N GLY A 19 2.86 -4.18 9.13
CA GLY A 19 2.98 -5.50 8.50
C GLY A 19 2.17 -5.64 7.20
N PHE A 20 1.08 -4.87 7.06
CA PHE A 20 0.26 -4.79 5.85
C PHE A 20 0.17 -3.34 5.36
N VAL A 21 0.70 -3.08 4.16
CA VAL A 21 0.71 -1.77 3.51
C VAL A 21 -0.14 -1.80 2.24
N VAL A 22 -0.89 -0.72 2.02
CA VAL A 22 -1.66 -0.48 0.79
C VAL A 22 -1.21 0.83 0.14
N MET A 23 -0.96 0.80 -1.16
CA MET A 23 -0.68 1.99 -1.97
C MET A 23 -1.78 2.15 -3.03
N LEU A 24 -2.45 3.30 -3.02
CA LEU A 24 -3.57 3.60 -3.91
C LEU A 24 -3.12 4.37 -5.15
N ASP A 25 -3.82 4.16 -6.25
CA ASP A 25 -3.66 4.96 -7.47
C ASP A 25 -3.94 6.46 -7.18
N PRO A 26 -3.21 7.40 -7.80
CA PRO A 26 -3.46 8.83 -7.63
C PRO A 26 -4.87 9.27 -8.04
N ARG A 27 -5.54 8.52 -8.93
CA ARG A 27 -6.93 8.77 -9.35
C ARG A 27 -7.94 8.38 -8.27
N GLY A 28 -7.57 7.50 -7.33
CA GLY A 28 -8.43 7.05 -6.25
C GLY A 28 -8.19 5.61 -5.82
N GLY A 29 -8.94 5.14 -4.83
CA GLY A 29 -8.95 3.73 -4.44
C GLY A 29 -9.90 2.88 -5.30
N PRO A 30 -9.86 1.55 -5.11
CA PRO A 30 -10.87 0.65 -5.68
C PRO A 30 -12.27 0.97 -5.16
N ILE A 31 -13.27 0.54 -5.92
CA ILE A 31 -14.69 0.59 -5.53
C ILE A 31 -14.85 -0.15 -4.19
N SER A 32 -15.72 0.33 -3.31
CA SER A 32 -15.88 -0.12 -1.90
C SER A 32 -14.81 0.34 -0.91
N GLY A 33 -13.75 1.02 -1.37
CA GLY A 33 -12.78 1.70 -0.50
C GLY A 33 -12.11 0.78 0.53
N ALA A 34 -12.06 1.21 1.78
CA ALA A 34 -11.34 0.53 2.86
C ALA A 34 -11.78 -0.92 3.13
N LYS A 35 -12.96 -1.33 2.67
CA LYS A 35 -13.42 -2.72 2.76
C LYS A 35 -12.45 -3.69 2.08
N ASN A 36 -11.79 -3.25 1.00
CA ASN A 36 -10.84 -4.06 0.23
C ASN A 36 -9.57 -4.44 1.01
N TRP A 37 -9.23 -3.69 2.07
CA TRP A 37 -8.05 -3.93 2.90
C TRP A 37 -8.35 -3.89 4.41
N SER A 38 -9.60 -4.21 4.77
CA SER A 38 -10.04 -4.28 6.16
C SER A 38 -9.44 -5.46 6.92
N ALA A 39 -9.48 -5.42 8.25
CA ALA A 39 -9.15 -6.56 9.10
C ALA A 39 -10.22 -7.67 9.07
N GLY A 40 -11.40 -7.44 8.47
CA GLY A 40 -12.54 -8.35 8.57
C GLY A 40 -12.93 -8.56 10.03
N TYR A 41 -12.93 -9.81 10.49
CA TYR A 41 -13.20 -10.18 11.90
C TYR A 41 -11.95 -10.18 12.78
N MET A 42 -10.75 -9.96 12.24
CA MET A 42 -9.52 -9.87 13.02
C MET A 42 -9.42 -8.52 13.74
N PRO A 43 -8.60 -8.41 14.80
CA PRO A 43 -8.33 -7.14 15.45
C PRO A 43 -7.92 -6.06 14.45
N ALA A 44 -8.38 -4.83 14.67
CA ALA A 44 -8.12 -3.70 13.77
C ALA A 44 -6.61 -3.40 13.58
N SER A 45 -5.74 -3.90 14.46
CA SER A 45 -4.28 -3.85 14.30
C SER A 45 -3.75 -4.57 13.05
N PHE A 46 -4.53 -5.47 12.44
CA PHE A 46 -4.17 -6.17 11.21
C PHE A 46 -4.72 -5.51 9.94
N GLN A 47 -5.48 -4.41 10.07
CA GLN A 47 -5.92 -3.63 8.92
C GLN A 47 -4.71 -3.00 8.21
N ALA A 48 -4.79 -2.85 6.87
CA ALA A 48 -3.71 -2.20 6.15
C ALA A 48 -3.54 -0.74 6.54
N THR A 49 -2.28 -0.30 6.56
CA THR A 49 -1.93 1.11 6.58
C THR A 49 -1.78 1.63 5.15
N ILE A 50 -2.51 2.70 4.82
CA ILE A 50 -2.35 3.37 3.53
C ILE A 50 -1.03 4.15 3.55
N MET A 51 -0.19 3.90 2.55
CA MET A 51 1.05 4.62 2.33
C MET A 51 1.01 5.33 0.97
N ARG A 52 1.43 6.59 0.93
CA ARG A 52 1.56 7.37 -0.30
C ARG A 52 2.98 7.23 -0.84
N SER A 53 3.11 7.06 -2.15
CA SER A 53 4.41 7.01 -2.84
C SER A 53 5.02 8.40 -3.08
N GLN A 54 4.30 9.47 -2.73
CA GLN A 54 4.74 10.85 -2.85
C GLN A 54 4.20 11.73 -1.71
N GLY A 55 4.98 12.74 -1.33
CA GLY A 55 4.63 13.68 -0.26
C GLY A 55 4.79 13.03 1.12
N ASN A 56 3.84 13.30 2.02
CA ASN A 56 3.81 12.61 3.31
C ASN A 56 3.34 11.17 3.08
N ALA A 57 4.29 10.23 3.09
CA ALA A 57 4.00 8.82 2.88
C ALA A 57 2.94 8.29 3.85
N ILE A 58 2.96 8.78 5.09
CA ILE A 58 1.97 8.45 6.11
C ILE A 58 1.51 9.75 6.75
N LEU A 59 0.19 9.94 6.74
CA LEU A 59 -0.41 11.17 7.23
C LEU A 59 -0.22 11.29 8.75
N ASN A 60 -0.05 12.53 9.21
CA ASN A 60 0.09 12.88 10.63
C ASN A 60 1.26 12.17 11.35
N LEU A 61 2.26 11.70 10.59
CA LEU A 61 3.43 11.05 11.18
C LEU A 61 4.46 12.06 11.71
N LYS A 62 4.48 13.29 11.18
CA LYS A 62 5.43 14.31 11.65
C LYS A 62 5.07 14.80 13.05
N ARG A 63 6.05 14.75 13.95
CA ARG A 63 5.95 15.34 15.28
C ARG A 63 5.79 16.88 15.17
N PRO A 64 4.91 17.51 15.95
CA PRO A 64 4.87 18.96 16.08
C PRO A 64 6.23 19.53 16.51
N GLY A 65 6.62 20.69 15.96
CA GLY A 65 7.97 21.24 16.15
C GLY A 65 8.30 21.70 17.57
N ASP A 66 7.28 21.97 18.37
CA ASP A 66 7.32 22.37 19.78
C ASP A 66 7.46 21.18 20.76
N LEU A 67 7.27 19.95 20.28
CA LEU A 67 7.46 18.75 21.08
C LEU A 67 8.88 18.21 20.92
N SER A 68 9.61 18.11 22.03
CA SER A 68 10.86 17.34 22.07
C SER A 68 10.58 15.83 22.10
N ASP A 69 11.60 15.03 21.80
CA ASP A 69 11.48 13.56 21.80
C ASP A 69 11.10 13.00 23.17
N SER A 70 11.75 13.51 24.23
CA SER A 70 11.46 13.11 25.61
C SER A 70 10.05 13.51 26.05
N MET A 71 9.56 14.67 25.62
CA MET A 71 8.18 15.11 25.89
C MET A 71 7.16 14.22 25.20
N GLN A 72 7.38 13.89 23.93
CA GLN A 72 6.49 13.00 23.19
C GLN A 72 6.49 11.59 23.78
N ARG A 73 7.67 11.05 24.13
CA ARG A 73 7.78 9.75 24.78
C ARG A 73 6.99 9.70 26.08
N ARG A 74 7.16 10.71 26.94
CA ARG A 74 6.42 10.83 28.20
C ARG A 74 4.91 10.93 27.98
N LEU A 75 4.47 11.67 26.96
CA LEU A 75 3.05 11.76 26.60
C LEU A 75 2.49 10.39 26.19
N LEU A 76 3.20 9.66 25.32
CA LEU A 76 2.79 8.33 24.86
C LEU A 76 2.77 7.31 26.00
N ASP A 77 3.78 7.30 26.86
CA ASP A 77 3.83 6.42 28.04
C ASP A 77 2.67 6.71 29.01
N THR A 78 2.33 7.99 29.20
CA THR A 78 1.18 8.41 30.02
C THR A 78 -0.14 7.96 29.41
N LEU A 79 -0.33 8.17 28.10
CA LEU A 79 -1.52 7.70 27.37
C LEU A 79 -1.65 6.18 27.45
N ARG A 80 -0.54 5.45 27.32
CA ARG A 80 -0.51 3.98 27.45
C ARG A 80 -0.94 3.53 28.84
N ALA A 81 -0.49 4.19 29.90
CA ALA A 81 -0.90 3.87 31.26
C ALA A 81 -2.42 4.04 31.44
N TYR A 82 -2.99 5.16 30.99
CA TYR A 82 -4.44 5.39 31.03
C TYR A 82 -5.22 4.39 30.19
N ASN A 83 -4.73 4.09 28.99
CA ASN A 83 -5.38 3.13 28.11
C ASN A 83 -5.38 1.71 28.69
N ASN A 84 -4.28 1.30 29.34
CA ASN A 84 -4.19 0.01 30.02
C ASN A 84 -5.17 -0.09 31.20
N ASP A 85 -5.25 0.94 32.05
CA ASP A 85 -6.23 0.98 33.16
C ASP A 85 -7.67 0.90 32.64
N HIS A 86 -7.95 1.60 31.53
CA HIS A 86 -9.27 1.58 30.91
C HIS A 86 -9.60 0.23 30.24
N GLN A 87 -8.59 -0.47 29.69
CA GLN A 87 -8.71 -1.79 29.06
C GLN A 87 -9.00 -2.89 30.10
N LEU A 88 -8.43 -2.81 31.30
CA LEU A 88 -8.69 -3.78 32.39
C LEU A 88 -10.18 -3.92 32.72
N ARG A 89 -10.98 -2.87 32.47
CA ARG A 89 -12.43 -2.85 32.73
C ARG A 89 -13.27 -3.25 31.50
N ARG A 90 -12.65 -3.49 30.33
CA ARG A 90 -13.31 -3.73 29.03
C ARG A 90 -12.47 -4.68 28.17
N VAL A 91 -12.26 -5.88 28.69
CA VAL A 91 -11.34 -6.89 28.14
C VAL A 91 -11.77 -7.38 26.74
N ASP A 92 -13.04 -7.18 26.39
CA ASP A 92 -13.68 -7.51 25.13
C ASP A 92 -13.53 -6.42 24.04
N ASN A 93 -12.98 -5.24 24.36
CA ASN A 93 -12.85 -4.13 23.41
C ASN A 93 -11.53 -4.18 22.63
N SER A 94 -11.54 -4.88 21.49
CA SER A 94 -10.39 -4.98 20.57
C SER A 94 -9.98 -3.65 19.94
N ASP A 95 -10.90 -2.69 19.82
CA ASP A 95 -10.65 -1.40 19.17
C ASP A 95 -9.70 -0.53 20.01
N LEU A 96 -9.85 -0.56 21.33
CA LEU A 96 -8.94 0.17 22.23
C LEU A 96 -7.51 -0.38 22.13
N ALA A 97 -7.36 -1.71 22.18
CA ALA A 97 -6.06 -2.35 22.03
C ALA A 97 -5.40 -2.04 20.68
N ALA A 98 -6.18 -2.06 19.59
CA ALA A 98 -5.70 -1.71 18.27
C ALA A 98 -5.24 -0.24 18.17
N ARG A 99 -5.96 0.69 18.82
CA ARG A 99 -5.55 2.11 18.88
C ARG A 99 -4.24 2.30 19.63
N ILE A 100 -4.04 1.63 20.78
CA ILE A 100 -2.77 1.68 21.52
C ILE A 100 -1.62 1.18 20.63
N ALA A 101 -1.80 0.02 20.00
CA ALA A 101 -0.80 -0.56 19.11
C ALA A 101 -0.49 0.36 17.91
N SER A 102 -1.51 1.01 17.35
CA SER A 102 -1.35 1.96 16.26
C SER A 102 -0.53 3.19 16.66
N TYR A 103 -0.71 3.74 17.87
CA TYR A 103 0.10 4.88 18.34
C TYR A 103 1.56 4.52 18.58
N GLU A 104 1.84 3.36 19.18
CA GLU A 104 3.20 2.86 19.38
C GLU A 104 3.90 2.60 18.05
N LEU A 105 3.21 1.97 17.11
CA LEU A 105 3.72 1.75 15.76
C LEU A 105 3.97 3.10 15.05
N ALA A 106 3.04 4.05 15.15
CA ALA A 106 3.21 5.38 14.58
C ALA A 106 4.45 6.10 15.16
N TYR A 107 4.71 5.99 16.46
CA TYR A 107 5.92 6.54 17.07
C TYR A 107 7.19 5.92 16.49
N LYS A 108 7.27 4.59 16.41
CA LYS A 108 8.41 3.88 15.78
C LYS A 108 8.60 4.27 14.31
N MET A 109 7.51 4.47 13.59
CA MET A 109 7.54 4.87 12.19
C MET A 109 8.11 6.29 12.00
N GLN A 110 8.09 7.17 13.00
CA GLN A 110 8.64 8.52 12.85
C GLN A 110 10.14 8.51 12.52
N SER A 111 10.89 7.55 13.06
CA SER A 111 12.30 7.37 12.74
C SER A 111 12.53 6.52 11.48
N SER A 112 11.73 5.47 11.28
CA SER A 112 12.02 4.46 10.25
C SER A 112 11.31 4.68 8.91
N ALA A 113 10.13 5.31 8.90
CA ALA A 113 9.38 5.57 7.67
C ALA A 113 10.04 6.60 6.73
N PRO A 114 10.70 7.68 7.20
CA PRO A 114 11.39 8.61 6.31
C PRO A 114 12.43 7.91 5.45
N GLU A 115 13.26 7.05 6.07
CA GLU A 115 14.26 6.27 5.33
C GLU A 115 13.58 5.27 4.37
N ALA A 116 12.51 4.60 4.78
CA ALA A 116 11.79 3.67 3.89
C ALA A 116 11.19 4.35 2.65
N THR A 117 10.81 5.63 2.77
CA THR A 117 10.00 6.36 1.76
C THR A 117 10.79 7.38 0.96
N ASP A 118 12.04 7.66 1.33
CA ASP A 118 12.94 8.55 0.60
C ASP A 118 13.52 7.87 -0.65
N LEU A 119 12.78 7.98 -1.75
CA LEU A 119 13.19 7.46 -3.05
C LEU A 119 14.30 8.29 -3.70
N ALA A 120 14.61 9.49 -3.19
CA ALA A 120 15.68 10.33 -3.74
C ALA A 120 17.08 9.72 -3.51
N GLN A 121 17.19 8.78 -2.56
CA GLN A 121 18.42 8.04 -2.29
C GLN A 121 18.72 6.95 -3.33
N GLU A 122 17.78 6.63 -4.20
CA GLU A 122 17.97 5.62 -5.24
C GLU A 122 18.75 6.21 -6.42
N THR A 123 19.61 5.39 -7.04
CA THR A 123 20.43 5.83 -8.18
C THR A 123 19.55 6.20 -9.38
N LYS A 124 20.07 7.04 -10.28
CA LYS A 124 19.33 7.42 -11.50
C LYS A 124 18.94 6.21 -12.33
N GLU A 125 19.85 5.26 -12.47
CA GLU A 125 19.63 4.01 -13.21
C GLU A 125 18.49 3.20 -12.59
N THR A 126 18.40 3.19 -11.25
CA THR A 126 17.30 2.53 -10.55
C THR A 126 15.99 3.27 -10.80
N GLN A 127 15.97 4.59 -10.66
CA GLN A 127 14.76 5.39 -10.92
C GLN A 127 14.27 5.23 -12.37
N GLU A 128 15.18 5.23 -13.34
CA GLU A 128 14.88 4.99 -14.75
C GLU A 128 14.41 3.55 -15.00
N ALA A 129 14.97 2.54 -14.34
CA ALA A 129 14.52 1.15 -14.47
C ALA A 129 13.05 0.97 -14.05
N TYR A 130 12.60 1.72 -13.06
CA TYR A 130 11.20 1.74 -12.61
C TYR A 130 10.32 2.72 -13.40
N GLY A 131 10.87 3.43 -14.39
CA GLY A 131 10.08 4.34 -15.23
C GLY A 131 9.69 5.65 -14.55
N LEU A 132 10.45 6.13 -13.56
CA LEU A 132 10.19 7.43 -12.90
C LEU A 132 10.40 8.62 -13.84
N ASP A 133 11.18 8.42 -14.90
CA ASP A 133 11.49 9.35 -15.98
C ASP A 133 10.33 9.55 -16.98
N ARG A 134 9.31 8.68 -16.95
CA ARG A 134 8.18 8.72 -17.88
C ARG A 134 6.93 9.20 -17.17
N LYS A 135 6.24 10.17 -17.77
CA LYS A 135 5.03 10.78 -17.17
C LYS A 135 3.96 9.74 -16.87
N GLU A 136 3.79 8.78 -17.77
CA GLU A 136 2.78 7.73 -17.73
C GLU A 136 3.04 6.77 -16.56
N SER A 137 4.26 6.26 -16.43
CA SER A 137 4.59 5.23 -15.42
C SER A 137 5.12 5.78 -14.09
N SER A 138 5.46 7.07 -13.98
CA SER A 138 6.19 7.60 -12.81
C SER A 138 5.49 7.33 -11.47
N TYR A 139 4.16 7.43 -11.42
CA TYR A 139 3.43 7.21 -10.16
C TYR A 139 3.52 5.74 -9.71
N PHE A 140 3.29 4.81 -10.64
CA PHE A 140 3.28 3.37 -10.37
C PHE A 140 4.71 2.86 -10.16
N GLY A 141 5.67 3.42 -10.91
CA GLY A 141 7.12 3.29 -10.70
C GLY A 141 7.54 3.61 -9.27
N ARG A 142 7.10 4.75 -8.72
CA ARG A 142 7.36 5.12 -7.32
C ARG A 142 6.74 4.12 -6.35
N GLN A 143 5.54 3.62 -6.61
CA GLN A 143 4.90 2.61 -5.76
C GLN A 143 5.65 1.28 -5.80
N CYS A 144 6.06 0.80 -6.98
CA CYS A 144 6.87 -0.41 -7.12
C CYS A 144 8.23 -0.26 -6.43
N LEU A 145 8.90 0.87 -6.59
CA LEU A 145 10.20 1.13 -5.95
C LEU A 145 10.07 1.22 -4.43
N LEU A 146 9.02 1.86 -3.92
CA LEU A 146 8.67 1.86 -2.51
C LEU A 146 8.35 0.44 -2.02
N ALA A 147 7.59 -0.35 -2.78
CA ALA A 147 7.30 -1.74 -2.44
C ALA A 147 8.59 -2.55 -2.27
N ARG A 148 9.57 -2.41 -3.17
CA ARG A 148 10.89 -3.05 -3.01
C ARG A 148 11.56 -2.62 -1.70
N ARG A 149 11.59 -1.33 -1.38
CA ARG A 149 12.18 -0.82 -0.12
C ARG A 149 11.46 -1.34 1.12
N LEU A 150 10.16 -1.58 1.04
CA LEU A 150 9.36 -2.18 2.12
C LEU A 150 9.64 -3.68 2.26
N VAL A 151 9.84 -4.41 1.14
CA VAL A 151 10.28 -5.83 1.16
C VAL A 151 11.64 -5.96 1.86
N GLU A 152 12.61 -5.09 1.53
CA GLU A 152 13.92 -5.06 2.19
C GLU A 152 13.83 -4.86 3.71
N ARG A 153 12.79 -4.15 4.15
CA ARG A 153 12.54 -3.83 5.55
C ARG A 153 11.56 -4.81 6.21
N GLY A 154 11.28 -5.95 5.58
CA GLY A 154 10.49 -7.03 6.19
C GLY A 154 9.00 -6.75 6.33
N VAL A 155 8.44 -5.82 5.54
CA VAL A 155 6.98 -5.66 5.45
C VAL A 155 6.38 -6.92 4.85
N ARG A 156 5.42 -7.52 5.57
CA ARG A 156 4.90 -8.85 5.26
C ARG A 156 4.03 -8.88 4.01
N PHE A 157 3.16 -7.89 3.84
CA PHE A 157 2.21 -7.84 2.75
C PHE A 157 2.10 -6.42 2.21
N ILE A 158 2.33 -6.27 0.90
CA ILE A 158 2.28 -4.98 0.22
C ILE A 158 1.31 -5.13 -0.94
N GLN A 159 0.28 -4.30 -0.94
CA GLN A 159 -0.73 -4.27 -1.99
C GLN A 159 -0.66 -2.94 -2.72
N VAL A 160 -0.44 -3.01 -4.04
CA VAL A 160 -0.35 -1.84 -4.91
C VAL A 160 -1.52 -1.86 -5.88
N TYR A 161 -2.29 -0.78 -5.92
CA TYR A 161 -3.39 -0.63 -6.87
C TYR A 161 -2.93 0.16 -8.09
N SER A 162 -3.22 -0.38 -9.28
CA SER A 162 -3.17 0.34 -10.56
C SER A 162 -4.59 0.53 -11.06
N GLY A 163 -4.95 1.77 -11.40
CA GLY A 163 -6.32 2.14 -11.70
C GLY A 163 -7.13 2.34 -10.41
N GLY A 164 -8.02 3.32 -10.45
CA GLY A 164 -8.91 3.64 -9.34
C GLY A 164 -10.06 4.52 -9.82
N ASN A 165 -10.90 4.99 -8.90
CA ASN A 165 -12.10 5.75 -9.25
C ASN A 165 -13.08 4.90 -10.11
N HIS A 166 -13.95 5.52 -10.90
CA HIS A 166 -15.00 4.85 -11.68
C HIS A 166 -14.73 4.89 -13.20
N ASN A 167 -15.35 3.96 -13.93
CA ASN A 167 -15.27 3.83 -15.40
C ASN A 167 -13.82 3.69 -15.91
N ASP A 168 -13.52 4.30 -17.06
CA ASP A 168 -12.25 4.24 -17.79
C ASP A 168 -11.04 4.85 -17.03
N ALA A 169 -11.21 5.33 -15.79
CA ALA A 169 -10.10 5.70 -14.89
C ALA A 169 -9.43 4.48 -14.24
N ASN A 170 -10.10 3.32 -14.30
CA ASN A 170 -9.55 2.04 -13.92
C ASN A 170 -9.69 1.03 -15.09
N TRP A 171 -9.32 -0.23 -14.86
CA TRP A 171 -9.31 -1.29 -15.87
C TRP A 171 -10.73 -1.78 -16.30
N ASP A 172 -11.78 -1.30 -15.64
CA ASP A 172 -13.21 -1.48 -15.94
C ASP A 172 -13.62 -0.60 -17.15
N ALA A 173 -13.02 -0.87 -18.31
CA ALA A 173 -13.26 -0.08 -19.52
C ALA A 173 -14.64 -0.35 -20.12
N HIS A 174 -15.46 0.69 -20.26
CA HIS A 174 -16.80 0.61 -20.89
C HIS A 174 -16.84 1.34 -22.25
N GLY A 175 -15.90 2.27 -22.48
CA GLY A 175 -15.82 3.05 -23.71
C GLY A 175 -14.91 2.43 -24.77
N ASP A 176 -13.64 2.83 -24.76
CA ASP A 176 -12.62 2.36 -25.70
C ASP A 176 -11.60 1.45 -25.01
N LEU A 177 -11.76 0.14 -25.22
CA LEU A 177 -10.89 -0.88 -24.64
C LEU A 177 -9.42 -0.68 -25.00
N LYS A 178 -9.13 -0.41 -26.28
CA LYS A 178 -7.75 -0.31 -26.75
C LYS A 178 -7.08 0.89 -26.08
N ARG A 179 -7.74 2.05 -26.12
CA ARG A 179 -7.23 3.26 -25.49
C ARG A 179 -7.01 3.08 -23.98
N ASN A 180 -7.97 2.50 -23.26
CA ASN A 180 -7.88 2.30 -21.81
C ASN A 180 -6.76 1.31 -21.46
N HIS A 181 -6.72 0.15 -22.11
CA HIS A 181 -5.73 -0.89 -21.79
C HIS A 181 -4.32 -0.48 -22.24
N ASP A 182 -4.16 0.21 -23.37
CA ASP A 182 -2.87 0.76 -23.79
C ASP A 182 -2.35 1.76 -22.74
N MET A 183 -3.22 2.64 -22.22
CA MET A 183 -2.87 3.58 -21.17
C MET A 183 -2.38 2.85 -19.91
N HIS A 184 -3.18 1.96 -19.34
CA HIS A 184 -2.83 1.30 -18.09
C HIS A 184 -1.68 0.29 -18.22
N ALA A 185 -1.52 -0.34 -19.39
CA ALA A 185 -0.34 -1.15 -19.69
C ALA A 185 0.94 -0.29 -19.70
N LEU A 186 0.91 0.88 -20.35
CA LEU A 186 2.04 1.82 -20.35
C LEU A 186 2.40 2.32 -18.95
N GLU A 187 1.40 2.47 -18.07
CA GLU A 187 1.62 2.87 -16.68
C GLU A 187 2.34 1.80 -15.85
N THR A 188 2.09 0.50 -16.13
CA THR A 188 2.43 -0.60 -15.23
C THR A 188 3.56 -1.52 -15.70
N ASP A 189 3.71 -1.71 -17.01
CA ASP A 189 4.62 -2.70 -17.61
C ASP A 189 6.09 -2.51 -17.17
N LYS A 190 6.63 -1.31 -17.41
CA LYS A 190 8.03 -0.97 -17.06
C LYS A 190 8.28 -1.02 -15.53
N PRO A 191 7.45 -0.41 -14.66
CA PRO A 191 7.61 -0.53 -13.21
C PRO A 191 7.63 -1.96 -12.67
N ILE A 192 6.76 -2.84 -13.17
CA ILE A 192 6.68 -4.24 -12.70
C ILE A 192 7.91 -5.02 -13.14
N ALA A 193 8.34 -4.84 -14.39
CA ALA A 193 9.58 -5.41 -14.87
C ALA A 193 10.78 -4.93 -14.03
N GLY A 194 10.80 -3.64 -13.68
CA GLY A 194 11.79 -3.03 -12.78
C GLY A 194 11.80 -3.70 -11.40
N LEU A 195 10.64 -3.84 -10.76
CA LEU A 195 10.49 -4.48 -9.46
C LEU A 195 11.00 -5.93 -9.47
N ILE A 196 10.57 -6.73 -10.45
CA ILE A 196 10.99 -8.14 -10.56
C ILE A 196 12.51 -8.23 -10.73
N LYS A 197 13.08 -7.41 -11.63
CA LYS A 197 14.52 -7.41 -11.90
C LYS A 197 15.33 -7.00 -10.67
N ASP A 198 14.90 -5.95 -9.97
CA ASP A 198 15.58 -5.42 -8.79
C ASP A 198 15.50 -6.42 -7.61
N LEU A 199 14.34 -7.06 -7.40
CA LEU A 199 14.21 -8.15 -6.41
C LEU A 199 15.13 -9.33 -6.72
N LYS A 200 15.30 -9.69 -7.99
CA LYS A 200 16.25 -10.75 -8.41
C LYS A 200 17.70 -10.33 -8.15
N GLN A 201 18.08 -9.12 -8.53
CA GLN A 201 19.43 -8.57 -8.30
C GLN A 201 19.80 -8.54 -6.82
N ARG A 202 18.82 -8.35 -5.94
CA ARG A 202 19.01 -8.30 -4.48
C ARG A 202 18.87 -9.66 -3.79
N GLY A 203 18.59 -10.73 -4.53
CA GLY A 203 18.34 -12.06 -3.97
C GLY A 203 17.05 -12.16 -3.13
N LEU A 204 16.13 -11.20 -3.30
CA LEU A 204 14.85 -11.14 -2.58
C LEU A 204 13.73 -11.86 -3.33
N PHE A 205 13.87 -12.06 -4.63
CA PHE A 205 12.84 -12.68 -5.47
C PHE A 205 12.47 -14.10 -4.99
N GLU A 206 13.45 -14.91 -4.61
CA GLU A 206 13.24 -16.27 -4.09
C GLU A 206 12.47 -16.32 -2.76
N LYS A 207 12.35 -15.17 -2.07
CA LYS A 207 11.67 -15.02 -0.79
C LYS A 207 10.41 -14.15 -0.89
N THR A 208 10.07 -13.68 -2.10
CA THR A 208 8.98 -12.73 -2.32
C THR A 208 8.03 -13.28 -3.39
N LEU A 209 6.81 -13.61 -2.99
CA LEU A 209 5.75 -13.97 -3.93
C LEU A 209 5.15 -12.69 -4.52
N ILE A 210 5.18 -12.57 -5.85
CA ILE A 210 4.50 -11.50 -6.59
C ILE A 210 3.24 -12.09 -7.22
N VAL A 211 2.09 -11.52 -6.87
CA VAL A 211 0.80 -11.84 -7.49
C VAL A 211 0.32 -10.61 -8.23
N TRP A 212 0.10 -10.75 -9.54
CA TRP A 212 -0.47 -9.72 -10.39
C TRP A 212 -1.77 -10.25 -11.01
N GLY A 213 -2.87 -9.57 -10.76
CA GLY A 213 -4.16 -9.87 -11.36
C GLY A 213 -5.11 -8.68 -11.24
N GLY A 214 -6.29 -8.83 -11.84
CA GLY A 214 -7.43 -7.91 -11.72
C GLY A 214 -8.60 -8.56 -10.98
N GLU A 215 -9.67 -7.79 -10.76
CA GLU A 215 -10.88 -8.24 -10.07
C GLU A 215 -11.75 -9.15 -10.95
N PHE A 216 -11.92 -8.77 -12.22
CA PHE A 216 -12.74 -9.47 -13.21
C PHE A 216 -12.15 -9.29 -14.62
N GLY A 217 -12.58 -10.15 -15.55
CA GLY A 217 -12.28 -10.04 -16.97
C GLY A 217 -13.44 -9.46 -17.78
N ARG A 218 -13.21 -9.27 -19.08
CA ARG A 218 -14.25 -8.83 -20.05
C ARG A 218 -14.55 -9.94 -21.06
N GLN A 219 -15.78 -9.99 -21.53
CA GLN A 219 -16.18 -10.92 -22.59
C GLN A 219 -15.46 -10.57 -23.91
N PRO A 220 -15.12 -11.57 -24.74
CA PRO A 220 -14.51 -11.32 -26.05
C PRO A 220 -15.49 -10.70 -27.07
N THR A 221 -16.80 -10.82 -26.84
CA THR A 221 -17.89 -10.46 -27.76
C THR A 221 -18.35 -9.02 -27.64
N ALA A 222 -18.52 -8.31 -28.76
CA ALA A 222 -19.08 -6.96 -28.76
C ALA A 222 -20.60 -6.98 -28.59
N GLU A 223 -21.16 -6.25 -27.61
CA GLU A 223 -22.63 -6.06 -27.55
C GLU A 223 -23.13 -5.00 -28.54
N TYR A 224 -22.27 -4.08 -28.98
CA TYR A 224 -22.66 -2.96 -29.83
C TYR A 224 -22.18 -3.10 -31.27
N ALA A 225 -23.03 -2.72 -32.22
CA ALA A 225 -22.68 -2.68 -33.65
C ALA A 225 -21.60 -1.64 -33.99
N LYS A 226 -21.39 -0.65 -33.12
CA LYS A 226 -20.32 0.36 -33.19
C LYS A 226 -19.78 0.62 -31.78
N GLY A 227 -18.46 0.70 -31.63
CA GLY A 227 -17.76 0.86 -30.34
C GLY A 227 -16.88 -0.34 -29.99
N THR A 228 -15.90 -0.13 -29.10
CA THR A 228 -14.96 -1.18 -28.66
C THR A 228 -15.16 -1.61 -27.21
N GLY A 229 -16.15 -1.05 -26.48
CA GLY A 229 -16.52 -1.47 -25.13
C GLY A 229 -17.06 -2.91 -25.04
N ARG A 230 -17.07 -3.46 -23.82
CA ARG A 230 -17.53 -4.82 -23.47
C ARG A 230 -18.15 -4.84 -22.07
N ASP A 231 -19.22 -5.60 -21.86
CA ASP A 231 -19.81 -5.82 -20.53
C ASP A 231 -19.02 -6.87 -19.70
N HIS A 232 -19.42 -7.06 -18.44
CA HIS A 232 -18.85 -8.06 -17.53
C HIS A 232 -19.27 -9.48 -17.94
N ASN A 233 -18.43 -10.47 -17.61
CA ASN A 233 -18.80 -11.86 -17.81
C ASN A 233 -19.91 -12.24 -16.82
N SER A 234 -21.09 -12.59 -17.33
CA SER A 234 -22.27 -13.02 -16.55
C SER A 234 -22.11 -14.44 -16.01
#